data_AF-A0A2G2VQQ2-F1
#
_entry.id   AF-A0A2G2VQQ2-F1
#
_cell.length_a   1.000
_cell.length_b   1.000
_cell.length_c   1.000
_cell.angle_alpha   90.00
_cell.angle_beta   90.00
_cell.angle_gamma   90.00
#
_symmetry.space_group_name_H-M   'P 1'
#
loop_
_entity.id
_entity.type
_entity.pdbx_description
1 polymer ?
#
loop_
_entity_poly.entity_id
_entity_poly.type
_entity_poly.pdbx_seq_one_letter_code
_entity_poly.pdbx_strand_id
1 'polypeptide(L)'
;WVEKTLRVQPTVKRLYLLLRATDIKSAKKRFNNEILQAELFNVLREKIDINNLNSLVKEKIFPVAGDISFEDFGIENSEMKDEMLKEIDIVINSAATTRFDERYHIAMNINVLGAANVLKFAKRCANVKILVHVSTGHYFYVSLTSYVCGEREREEVIQEKSFNFEDSYIDIDVERKVIEDKLKDLEAQNLSSKEVTMAMRDLGIQRFDDCNTERLRMTMKEYKMDDVLNFNPSCINWEDYLLHTHIPGVVKRLA
;
A
#
# COMPACT_ATOMS: atom_id res chain seq x y z
N TRP A 1 10.53 0.43 3.19
CA TRP A 1 11.24 -0.84 2.90
C TRP A 1 12.37 -0.66 1.89
N VAL A 2 12.22 0.16 0.83
CA VAL A 2 13.26 0.37 -0.20
C VAL A 2 14.65 0.69 0.35
N GLU A 3 14.79 1.70 1.21
CA GLU A 3 16.09 2.06 1.85
C GLU A 3 16.70 0.87 2.60
N LYS A 4 15.91 0.20 3.44
CA LYS A 4 16.36 -0.93 4.24
C LYS A 4 16.83 -2.08 3.35
N THR A 5 16.13 -2.36 2.24
CA THR A 5 16.54 -3.35 1.25
C THR A 5 17.91 -2.99 0.67
N LEU A 6 18.12 -1.74 0.24
CA LEU A 6 19.42 -1.30 -0.28
C LEU A 6 20.53 -1.39 0.77
N ARG A 7 20.22 -1.12 2.04
CA ARG A 7 21.20 -1.11 3.13
C ARG A 7 21.60 -2.49 3.61
N VAL A 8 20.67 -3.44 3.70
CA VAL A 8 20.91 -4.72 4.40
C VAL A 8 20.70 -5.97 3.56
N GLN A 9 20.21 -5.86 2.32
CA GLN A 9 19.98 -7.01 1.44
C GLN A 9 20.86 -6.93 0.18
N PRO A 10 22.18 -7.20 0.29
CA PRO A 10 23.10 -7.13 -0.85
C PRO A 10 22.78 -8.18 -1.94
N THR A 11 22.10 -9.27 -1.59
CA THR A 11 21.73 -10.36 -2.50
C THR A 11 20.56 -10.01 -3.44
N VAL A 12 19.78 -8.96 -3.14
CA VAL A 12 18.73 -8.48 -4.05
C VAL A 12 19.39 -7.93 -5.31
N LYS A 13 19.18 -8.63 -6.43
CA LYS A 13 19.71 -8.26 -7.76
C LYS A 13 19.06 -6.98 -8.27
N ARG A 14 17.73 -6.87 -8.14
CA ARG A 14 16.94 -5.83 -8.79
C ARG A 14 15.67 -5.50 -8.00
N LEU A 15 15.30 -4.23 -8.01
CA LEU A 15 14.07 -3.70 -7.42
C LEU A 15 13.33 -2.88 -8.48
N TYR A 16 12.28 -3.46 -9.04
CA TYR A 16 11.31 -2.75 -9.87
C TYR A 16 10.44 -1.88 -8.96
N LEU A 17 10.63 -0.57 -9.02
CA LEU A 17 9.90 0.38 -8.18
C LEU A 17 8.81 1.07 -9.00
N LEU A 18 7.57 0.60 -8.86
CA LEU A 18 6.42 1.21 -9.51
C LEU A 18 6.15 2.60 -8.93
N LEU A 19 6.16 3.62 -9.79
CA LEU A 19 5.93 5.01 -9.44
C LEU A 19 4.90 5.62 -10.38
N ARG A 20 3.87 6.24 -9.80
CA ARG A 20 2.93 7.07 -10.57
C ARG A 20 3.69 8.19 -11.25
N ALA A 21 3.76 8.13 -12.57
CA ALA A 21 4.43 9.05 -13.47
C ALA A 21 3.93 8.80 -14.90
N THR A 22 4.07 9.79 -15.78
CA THR A 22 3.65 9.68 -17.19
C THR A 22 4.56 8.78 -18.02
N ASP A 23 5.83 8.69 -17.65
CA ASP A 23 6.86 8.01 -18.43
C ASP A 23 8.07 7.67 -17.54
N ILE A 24 8.99 6.86 -18.07
CA ILE A 24 10.18 6.40 -17.34
C ILE A 24 11.11 7.55 -16.93
N LYS A 25 11.20 8.64 -17.70
CA LYS A 25 12.03 9.79 -17.37
C LYS A 25 11.45 10.53 -16.16
N SER A 26 10.12 10.68 -16.13
CA SER A 26 9.37 11.26 -15.03
C SER A 26 9.44 10.39 -13.78
N ALA A 27 9.34 9.05 -13.91
CA ALA A 27 9.53 8.12 -12.79
C ALA A 27 10.94 8.21 -12.20
N LYS A 28 11.98 8.26 -13.04
CA LYS A 28 13.37 8.46 -12.60
C LYS A 28 13.57 9.80 -11.89
N LYS A 29 13.01 10.89 -12.43
CA LYS A 29 13.07 12.22 -11.82
C LYS A 29 12.41 12.20 -10.44
N ARG A 30 11.21 11.61 -10.35
CA ARG A 30 10.47 11.46 -9.09
C ARG A 30 11.27 10.67 -8.05
N PHE A 31 11.82 9.53 -8.45
CA PHE A 31 12.68 8.73 -7.56
C PHE A 31 13.87 9.55 -7.03
N ASN A 32 14.62 10.22 -7.92
CA ASN A 32 15.82 10.94 -7.53
C ASN A 32 15.54 12.18 -6.66
N ASN A 33 14.45 12.89 -6.92
CA ASN A 33 14.16 14.17 -6.29
C ASN A 33 13.29 14.05 -5.03
N GLU A 34 12.41 13.05 -4.95
CA GLU A 34 11.50 12.86 -3.82
C GLU A 34 11.96 11.72 -2.92
N ILE A 35 12.15 10.53 -3.49
CA ILE A 35 12.36 9.31 -2.70
C ILE A 35 13.78 9.25 -2.16
N LEU A 36 14.77 9.41 -3.04
CA LEU A 36 16.16 9.35 -2.66
C LEU A 36 16.56 10.52 -1.76
N GLN A 37 15.89 11.67 -1.85
CA GLN A 37 16.17 12.82 -1.00
C GLN A 37 15.54 12.71 0.40
N ALA A 38 14.58 11.81 0.61
CA ALA A 38 13.92 11.66 1.91
C ALA A 38 14.91 11.39 3.04
N GLU A 39 14.66 11.94 4.23
CA GLU A 39 15.54 11.82 5.40
C GLU A 39 15.83 10.37 5.80
N LEU A 40 14.91 9.44 5.53
CA LEU A 40 15.11 8.01 5.72
C LEU A 40 16.38 7.50 5.02
N PHE A 41 16.73 8.06 3.86
CA PHE A 41 17.94 7.69 3.11
C PHE A 41 19.22 8.30 3.69
N ASN A 42 19.16 9.19 4.70
CA ASN A 42 20.34 9.66 5.42
C ASN A 42 21.11 8.50 6.06
N VAL A 43 20.38 7.51 6.59
CA VAL A 43 20.98 6.30 7.19
C VAL A 43 21.86 5.55 6.18
N LEU A 44 21.46 5.53 4.91
CA LEU A 44 22.23 4.90 3.83
C LEU A 44 23.38 5.81 3.36
N ARG A 45 23.13 7.13 3.23
CA ARG A 45 24.12 8.14 2.84
C ARG A 45 25.29 8.26 3.82
N GLU A 46 25.04 8.09 5.12
CA GLU A 46 26.08 8.16 6.15
C GLU A 46 26.95 6.88 6.19
N LYS A 47 26.40 5.75 5.72
CA LYS A 47 27.10 4.46 5.72
C LYS A 47 27.91 4.18 4.45
N ILE A 48 27.59 4.86 3.35
CA ILE A 48 28.18 4.60 2.03
C ILE A 48 28.58 5.93 1.39
N ASP A 49 29.80 6.00 0.85
CA ASP A 49 30.24 7.14 0.02
C ASP A 49 29.24 7.45 -1.12
N ILE A 50 29.18 8.72 -1.53
CA ILE A 50 28.20 9.21 -2.51
C ILE A 50 28.34 8.55 -3.88
N ASN A 51 29.57 8.24 -4.32
CA ASN A 51 29.80 7.59 -5.62
C ASN A 51 29.32 6.14 -5.58
N ASN A 52 29.63 5.44 -4.49
CA ASN A 52 29.16 4.08 -4.23
C ASN A 52 27.63 4.03 -4.11
N LEU A 53 27.00 5.02 -3.48
CA LEU A 53 25.54 5.11 -3.39
C LEU A 53 24.90 5.29 -4.77
N ASN A 54 25.42 6.20 -5.60
CA ASN A 54 24.91 6.42 -6.96
C ASN A 54 25.04 5.17 -7.82
N SER A 55 26.16 4.45 -7.70
CA SER A 55 26.37 3.18 -8.41
C SER A 55 25.37 2.11 -7.93
N LEU A 56 25.22 1.94 -6.62
CA LEU A 56 24.30 0.97 -6.02
C LEU A 56 22.86 1.20 -6.47
N VAL A 57 22.41 2.46 -6.41
CA VAL A 57 21.06 2.86 -6.81
C VAL A 57 20.84 2.61 -8.30
N LYS A 58 21.80 2.99 -9.15
CA LYS A 58 21.72 2.77 -10.60
C LYS A 58 21.70 1.28 -10.98
N GLU A 59 22.42 0.45 -10.22
CA GLU A 59 22.50 -0.99 -10.44
C GLU A 59 21.24 -1.72 -9.97
N LYS A 60 20.67 -1.32 -8.82
CA LYS A 60 19.61 -2.09 -8.16
C LYS A 60 18.21 -1.54 -8.36
N ILE A 61 18.02 -0.23 -8.51
CA ILE A 61 16.69 0.38 -8.57
C ILE A 61 16.30 0.65 -10.02
N PHE A 62 15.14 0.11 -10.42
CA PHE A 62 14.55 0.30 -11.73
C PHE A 62 13.19 0.97 -11.55
N PRO A 63 13.10 2.32 -11.63
CA PRO A 63 11.83 3.02 -11.59
C PRO A 63 10.96 2.63 -12.79
N VAL A 64 9.75 2.17 -12.52
CA VAL A 64 8.73 1.81 -13.51
C VAL A 64 7.61 2.82 -13.42
N ALA A 65 7.30 3.48 -14.54
CA ALA A 65 6.13 4.36 -14.59
C ALA A 65 4.86 3.52 -14.65
N GLY A 66 3.94 3.75 -13.71
CA GLY A 66 2.64 3.07 -13.72
C GLY A 66 1.80 3.36 -12.48
N ASP A 67 0.58 2.86 -12.49
CA ASP A 67 -0.43 3.07 -11.46
C ASP A 67 -1.22 1.77 -11.24
N ILE A 68 -1.28 1.33 -9.98
CA ILE A 68 -1.90 0.05 -9.61
C ILE A 68 -3.38 -0.02 -9.93
N SER A 69 -4.06 1.13 -10.07
CA SER A 69 -5.48 1.18 -10.43
C SER A 69 -5.80 0.62 -11.82
N PHE A 70 -4.79 0.46 -12.68
CA PHE A 70 -4.95 -0.12 -14.01
C PHE A 70 -4.47 -1.57 -14.08
N GLU A 71 -5.04 -2.32 -15.03
CA GLU A 71 -4.52 -3.63 -15.42
C GLU A 71 -3.06 -3.53 -15.88
N ASP A 72 -2.24 -4.53 -15.52
CA ASP A 72 -0.78 -4.51 -15.73
C ASP A 72 -0.11 -3.19 -15.29
N PHE A 73 -0.71 -2.52 -14.31
CA PHE A 73 -0.27 -1.23 -13.76
C PHE A 73 -0.19 -0.09 -14.78
N GLY A 74 -0.87 -0.22 -15.92
CA GLY A 74 -0.76 0.74 -17.03
C GLY A 74 0.59 0.71 -17.73
N ILE A 75 1.39 -0.34 -17.55
CA ILE A 75 2.69 -0.48 -18.22
C ILE A 75 2.45 -0.90 -19.67
N GLU A 76 2.74 0.02 -20.59
CA GLU A 76 2.59 -0.22 -22.04
C GLU A 76 3.75 -1.05 -22.62
N ASN A 77 4.96 -0.92 -22.07
CA ASN A 77 6.14 -1.62 -22.58
C ASN A 77 6.06 -3.13 -22.30
N SER A 78 5.80 -3.92 -23.35
CA SER A 78 5.65 -5.38 -23.26
C SER A 78 6.94 -6.09 -22.86
N GLU A 79 8.08 -5.68 -23.41
CA GLU A 79 9.39 -6.30 -23.10
C GLU A 79 9.73 -6.17 -21.60
N MET A 80 9.48 -5.00 -21.02
CA MET A 80 9.67 -4.75 -19.59
C MET A 80 8.72 -5.60 -18.75
N LYS A 81 7.44 -5.71 -19.14
CA LYS A 81 6.48 -6.59 -18.46
C LYS A 81 6.93 -8.05 -18.49
N ASP A 82 7.37 -8.53 -19.64
CA ASP A 82 7.84 -9.91 -19.80
C ASP A 82 9.10 -10.17 -18.96
N GLU A 83 10.01 -9.19 -18.84
CA GLU A 83 11.16 -9.28 -17.96
C GLU A 83 10.72 -9.34 -16.48
N MET A 84 9.82 -8.46 -16.05
CA MET A 84 9.27 -8.44 -14.69
C MET A 84 8.60 -9.77 -14.33
N LEU A 85 7.75 -10.31 -15.21
CA LEU A 85 7.07 -11.59 -15.00
C LEU A 85 8.06 -12.76 -14.87
N LYS A 86 9.25 -12.69 -15.47
CA LYS A 86 10.29 -13.71 -15.35
C LYS A 86 11.17 -13.53 -14.12
N GLU A 87 11.51 -12.29 -13.76
CA GLU A 87 12.52 -12.00 -12.74
C GLU A 87 11.97 -11.80 -11.32
N ILE A 88 10.67 -11.51 -11.15
CA ILE A 88 10.12 -11.18 -9.84
C ILE A 88 9.98 -12.42 -8.95
N ASP A 89 10.76 -12.45 -7.87
CA ASP A 89 10.64 -13.43 -6.77
C ASP A 89 9.70 -12.96 -5.65
N ILE A 90 9.64 -11.66 -5.39
CA ILE A 90 8.92 -11.06 -4.26
C ILE A 90 8.15 -9.83 -4.74
N VAL A 91 6.87 -9.76 -4.39
CA VAL A 91 6.03 -8.58 -4.63
C VAL A 91 5.69 -7.94 -3.29
N ILE A 92 5.95 -6.63 -3.15
CA ILE A 92 5.55 -5.84 -1.99
C ILE A 92 4.55 -4.78 -2.45
N ASN A 93 3.27 -5.02 -2.19
CA ASN A 93 2.21 -4.06 -2.40
C ASN A 93 2.08 -3.14 -1.19
N SER A 94 2.64 -1.93 -1.29
CA SER A 94 2.48 -0.86 -0.30
C SER A 94 1.80 0.37 -0.90
N ALA A 95 1.28 0.26 -2.12
CA ALA A 95 0.64 1.36 -2.81
C ALA A 95 -0.84 1.44 -2.38
N ALA A 96 -1.21 2.58 -1.83
CA ALA A 96 -2.56 2.88 -1.38
C ALA A 96 -2.78 4.40 -1.42
N THR A 97 -4.03 4.83 -1.41
CA THR A 97 -4.40 6.14 -0.89
C THR A 97 -4.75 6.00 0.59
N THR A 98 -4.11 6.81 1.42
CA THR A 98 -4.34 6.87 2.87
C THR A 98 -5.19 8.09 3.27
N ARG A 99 -5.77 8.79 2.29
CA ARG A 99 -6.67 9.92 2.52
C ARG A 99 -8.05 9.38 2.88
N PHE A 100 -8.51 9.71 4.09
CA PHE A 100 -9.86 9.35 4.54
C PHE A 100 -10.95 10.09 3.76
N ASP A 101 -10.67 11.30 3.27
CA ASP A 101 -11.58 12.11 2.45
C ASP A 101 -11.29 11.97 0.94
N GLU A 102 -10.79 10.81 0.49
CA GLU A 102 -10.57 10.58 -0.94
C GLU A 102 -11.89 10.39 -1.68
N ARG A 103 -11.91 10.77 -2.96
CA ARG A 103 -13.05 10.45 -3.83
C ARG A 103 -13.26 8.94 -3.87
N TYR A 104 -14.50 8.49 -3.65
CA TYR A 104 -14.81 7.08 -3.45
C TYR A 104 -14.31 6.17 -4.59
N HIS A 105 -14.53 6.59 -5.84
CA HIS A 105 -14.05 5.87 -7.01
C HIS A 105 -12.51 5.73 -7.05
N ILE A 106 -11.77 6.74 -6.60
CA ILE A 106 -10.30 6.70 -6.55
C ILE A 106 -9.85 5.76 -5.44
N ALA A 107 -10.46 5.84 -4.25
CA ALA A 107 -10.15 4.94 -3.14
C ALA A 107 -10.42 3.48 -3.50
N MET A 108 -11.57 3.19 -4.11
CA MET A 108 -11.94 1.86 -4.60
C MET A 108 -10.94 1.34 -5.65
N ASN A 109 -10.62 2.17 -6.65
CA ASN A 109 -9.72 1.77 -7.72
C ASN A 109 -8.30 1.50 -7.23
N ILE A 110 -7.80 2.25 -6.25
CA ILE A 110 -6.43 2.08 -5.73
C ILE A 110 -6.39 0.96 -4.68
N ASN A 111 -7.19 1.05 -3.63
CA ASN A 111 -7.03 0.21 -2.44
C ASN A 111 -7.66 -1.18 -2.62
N VAL A 112 -8.73 -1.30 -3.44
CA VAL A 112 -9.42 -2.57 -3.68
C VAL A 112 -8.98 -3.17 -5.01
N LEU A 113 -9.28 -2.47 -6.12
CA LEU A 113 -8.96 -2.99 -7.45
C LEU A 113 -7.44 -3.01 -7.69
N GLY A 114 -6.71 -2.03 -7.18
CA GLY A 114 -5.27 -2.00 -7.33
C GLY A 114 -4.58 -3.15 -6.58
N ALA A 115 -5.06 -3.52 -5.40
CA ALA A 115 -4.61 -4.73 -4.73
C ALA A 115 -4.92 -6.01 -5.54
N ALA A 116 -6.12 -6.08 -6.14
CA ALA A 116 -6.50 -7.17 -7.03
C ALA A 116 -5.62 -7.24 -8.29
N ASN A 117 -5.28 -6.10 -8.90
CA ASN A 117 -4.38 -6.01 -10.05
C ASN A 117 -2.97 -6.49 -9.69
N VAL A 118 -2.46 -6.12 -8.52
CA VAL A 118 -1.16 -6.61 -8.03
C VAL A 118 -1.18 -8.13 -7.84
N LEU A 119 -2.26 -8.67 -7.27
CA LEU A 119 -2.42 -10.12 -7.12
C LEU A 119 -2.49 -10.84 -8.48
N LYS A 120 -3.25 -10.30 -9.44
CA LYS A 120 -3.35 -10.85 -10.80
C LYS A 120 -2.00 -10.86 -11.51
N PHE A 121 -1.22 -9.78 -11.37
CA PHE A 121 0.12 -9.69 -11.92
C PHE A 121 1.07 -10.69 -11.25
N ALA A 122 1.06 -10.75 -9.91
CA ALA A 122 1.89 -11.67 -9.14
C ALA A 122 1.63 -13.14 -9.53
N LYS A 123 0.36 -13.55 -9.71
CA LYS A 123 0.00 -14.91 -10.14
C LYS A 123 0.58 -15.31 -11.50
N ARG A 124 0.95 -14.35 -12.34
CA ARG A 124 1.57 -14.58 -13.65
C ARG A 124 3.10 -14.59 -13.60
N CYS A 125 3.71 -14.17 -12.47
CA CYS A 125 5.15 -14.21 -12.31
C CYS A 125 5.64 -15.67 -12.20
N ALA A 126 6.64 -16.03 -12.99
CA ALA A 126 7.15 -17.40 -13.08
C ALA A 126 7.81 -17.89 -11.79
N ASN A 127 8.37 -16.96 -10.99
CA ASN A 127 9.21 -17.26 -9.83
C ASN A 127 8.70 -16.65 -8.53
N VAL A 128 7.48 -16.10 -8.49
CA VAL A 128 6.99 -15.44 -7.27
C VAL A 128 6.88 -16.45 -6.13
N LYS A 129 7.54 -16.13 -5.02
CA LYS A 129 7.55 -16.92 -3.78
C LYS A 129 6.75 -16.23 -2.68
N ILE A 130 6.74 -14.90 -2.69
CA ILE A 130 6.13 -14.09 -1.63
C ILE A 130 5.39 -12.90 -2.24
N LEU A 131 4.13 -12.72 -1.83
CA LEU A 131 3.37 -11.50 -2.01
C LEU A 131 3.07 -10.92 -0.62
N VAL A 132 3.65 -9.75 -0.32
CA VAL A 132 3.33 -8.96 0.86
C VAL A 132 2.37 -7.86 0.45
N HIS A 133 1.20 -7.79 1.08
CA HIS A 133 0.32 -6.63 0.95
C HIS A 133 0.25 -5.90 2.30
N VAL A 134 0.55 -4.60 2.26
CA VAL A 134 0.51 -3.72 3.41
C VAL A 134 -0.87 -3.07 3.44
N SER A 135 -1.73 -3.57 4.32
CA SER A 135 -2.99 -2.91 4.65
C SER A 135 -2.82 -2.08 5.92
N THR A 136 -3.67 -1.09 6.13
CA THR A 136 -3.72 -0.37 7.42
C THR A 136 -4.66 -1.11 8.36
N GLY A 137 -4.16 -1.51 9.54
CA GLY A 137 -4.93 -2.15 10.62
C GLY A 137 -5.91 -1.21 11.34
N HIS A 138 -6.52 -0.27 10.63
CA HIS A 138 -7.72 0.40 11.11
C HIS A 138 -8.90 -0.48 10.72
N TYR A 139 -9.91 -0.62 11.59
CA TYR A 139 -11.14 -1.40 11.37
C TYR A 139 -11.77 -1.11 9.99
N PHE A 140 -11.30 -1.79 8.95
CA PHE A 140 -11.77 -1.61 7.59
C PHE A 140 -11.90 -2.98 6.96
N TYR A 141 -13.16 -3.35 6.83
CA TYR A 141 -13.67 -4.46 6.06
C TYR A 141 -13.27 -4.29 4.59
N VAL A 142 -12.07 -4.70 4.22
CA VAL A 142 -11.77 -5.47 3.00
C VAL A 142 -10.56 -6.32 3.34
N SER A 143 -10.79 -7.62 3.50
CA SER A 143 -9.74 -8.61 3.70
C SER A 143 -8.73 -8.52 2.57
N LEU A 144 -7.50 -8.16 2.89
CA LEU A 144 -6.28 -8.95 2.65
C LEU A 144 -5.14 -8.29 3.47
N THR A 145 -4.56 -9.08 4.38
CA THR A 145 -3.29 -8.91 5.12
C THR A 145 -3.02 -7.64 5.97
N SER A 146 -3.29 -7.81 7.27
CA SER A 146 -2.48 -7.46 8.46
C SER A 146 -1.81 -6.09 8.57
N TYR A 147 -2.19 -5.35 9.62
CA TYR A 147 -1.24 -4.60 10.47
C TYR A 147 -1.73 -4.52 11.91
N VAL A 148 -0.79 -4.57 12.85
CA VAL A 148 -0.95 -4.34 14.30
C VAL A 148 -0.68 -2.87 14.58
N CYS A 149 -1.47 -2.21 15.42
CA CYS A 149 -0.99 -1.05 16.17
C CYS A 149 -1.73 -0.87 17.50
N GLY A 150 -0.96 -0.70 18.57
CA GLY A 150 -1.43 -0.28 19.89
C GLY A 150 -0.51 -0.75 21.00
N GLU A 151 0.53 0.03 21.33
CA GLU A 151 1.09 -0.03 22.69
C GLU A 151 0.02 0.48 23.66
N ARG A 152 -0.36 -0.36 24.61
CA ARG A 152 -0.80 0.08 25.93
C ARG A 152 0.11 -0.62 26.93
N GLU A 153 0.62 0.14 27.89
CA GLU A 153 1.19 -0.37 29.13
C GLU A 153 0.11 -1.16 29.90
N ARG A 154 -0.11 -2.41 29.52
CA ARG A 154 -0.74 -3.44 30.36
C ARG A 154 -0.09 -4.77 30.02
N GLU A 155 0.33 -5.52 31.04
CA GLU A 155 0.97 -6.85 30.96
C GLU A 155 0.03 -7.96 30.44
N GLU A 156 -1.02 -7.63 29.68
CA GLU A 156 -1.96 -8.61 29.13
C GLU A 156 -1.85 -8.63 27.60
N VAL A 157 -1.36 -9.75 27.08
CA VAL A 157 -1.34 -10.08 25.66
C VAL A 157 -2.74 -9.89 25.09
N ILE A 158 -2.92 -8.92 24.18
CA ILE A 158 -4.15 -8.76 23.42
C ILE A 158 -4.24 -9.96 22.47
N GLN A 159 -4.97 -11.00 22.87
CA GLN A 159 -5.30 -12.09 21.95
C GLN A 159 -6.17 -11.54 20.83
N GLU A 160 -5.82 -11.87 19.58
CA GLU A 160 -6.73 -11.72 18.44
C GLU A 160 -8.04 -12.45 18.79
N LYS A 161 -9.11 -11.70 19.02
CA LYS A 161 -10.44 -12.30 19.01
C LYS A 161 -10.72 -12.75 17.59
N SER A 162 -11.02 -14.03 17.40
CA SER A 162 -11.57 -14.53 16.15
C SER A 162 -12.86 -13.76 15.87
N PHE A 163 -12.84 -12.91 14.85
CA PHE A 163 -14.02 -12.20 14.40
C PHE A 163 -14.81 -13.17 13.51
N ASN A 164 -16.07 -13.43 13.87
CA ASN A 164 -16.95 -14.26 13.03
C ASN A 164 -17.28 -13.50 11.74
N PHE A 165 -16.97 -14.12 10.61
CA PHE A 165 -17.03 -13.55 9.25
C PHE A 165 -18.45 -13.34 8.70
N GLU A 166 -19.50 -13.44 9.51
CA GLU A 166 -20.85 -13.66 9.01
C GLU A 166 -21.66 -12.39 8.63
N ASP A 167 -21.22 -11.17 8.97
CA ASP A 167 -22.15 -10.01 8.98
C ASP A 167 -21.87 -8.78 8.09
N SER A 168 -20.85 -8.74 7.21
CA SER A 168 -20.78 -7.64 6.21
C SER A 168 -19.80 -7.90 5.07
N TYR A 169 -20.26 -8.57 4.01
CA TYR A 169 -19.54 -8.60 2.74
C TYR A 169 -19.83 -7.32 1.95
N ILE A 170 -18.81 -6.49 1.70
CA ILE A 170 -18.90 -5.47 0.66
C ILE A 170 -18.74 -6.19 -0.67
N ASP A 171 -19.82 -6.21 -1.46
CA ASP A 171 -19.79 -6.75 -2.81
C ASP A 171 -19.14 -5.73 -3.76
N ILE A 172 -17.95 -6.08 -4.24
CA ILE A 172 -17.12 -5.24 -5.11
C ILE A 172 -17.87 -4.84 -6.39
N ASP A 173 -18.66 -5.73 -6.98
CA ASP A 173 -19.38 -5.46 -8.22
C ASP A 173 -20.58 -4.54 -7.96
N VAL A 174 -21.24 -4.69 -6.81
CA VAL A 174 -22.29 -3.76 -6.36
C VAL A 174 -21.71 -2.37 -6.10
N GLU A 175 -20.60 -2.24 -5.37
CA GLU A 175 -19.97 -0.94 -5.12
C GLU A 175 -19.49 -0.28 -6.41
N ARG A 176 -18.93 -1.06 -7.33
CA ARG A 176 -18.51 -0.54 -8.63
C ARG A 176 -19.71 0.01 -9.40
N LYS A 177 -20.85 -0.68 -9.37
CA LYS A 177 -22.08 -0.18 -9.98
C LYS A 177 -22.59 1.11 -9.32
N VAL A 178 -22.58 1.20 -7.99
CA VAL A 178 -22.94 2.43 -7.25
C VAL A 178 -22.06 3.60 -7.67
N ILE A 179 -20.75 3.37 -7.81
CA ILE A 179 -19.79 4.38 -8.30
C ILE A 179 -20.11 4.80 -9.73
N GLU A 180 -20.31 3.83 -10.64
CA GLU A 180 -20.59 4.08 -12.05
C GLU A 180 -21.88 4.88 -12.25
N ASP A 181 -22.95 4.48 -11.55
CA ASP A 181 -24.25 5.16 -11.63
C ASP A 181 -24.14 6.58 -11.07
N LYS A 182 -23.44 6.78 -9.94
CA LYS A 182 -23.20 8.13 -9.39
C LYS A 182 -22.43 9.02 -10.34
N LEU A 183 -21.38 8.50 -10.99
CA LEU A 183 -20.58 9.28 -11.93
C LEU A 183 -21.41 9.70 -13.16
N LYS A 184 -22.22 8.80 -13.73
CA LYS A 184 -23.14 9.12 -14.83
C LYS A 184 -24.15 10.20 -14.44
N ASP A 185 -24.71 10.10 -13.24
CA ASP A 185 -25.66 11.10 -12.73
C ASP A 185 -25.01 12.48 -12.57
N LEU A 186 -23.76 12.54 -12.11
CA LEU A 186 -23.00 13.78 -11.95
C LEU A 186 -22.60 14.40 -13.30
N GLU A 187 -22.26 13.57 -14.29
CA GLU A 187 -21.97 14.01 -15.66
C GLU A 187 -23.21 14.63 -16.32
N ALA A 188 -24.40 14.03 -16.14
CA ALA A 188 -25.66 14.54 -16.67
C ALA A 188 -26.05 15.92 -16.10
N GLN A 189 -25.54 16.29 -14.92
CA GLN A 189 -25.83 17.55 -14.25
C GLN A 189 -24.93 18.72 -14.70
N ASN A 190 -23.95 18.49 -15.60
CA ASN A 190 -22.99 19.51 -16.06
C ASN A 190 -22.29 20.26 -14.90
N LEU A 191 -22.00 19.54 -13.81
CA LEU A 191 -21.36 20.10 -12.62
C LEU A 191 -19.89 20.45 -12.89
N SER A 192 -19.36 21.40 -12.11
CA SER A 192 -17.93 21.69 -12.12
C SER A 192 -17.11 20.51 -11.56
N SER A 193 -15.84 20.42 -11.96
CA SER A 193 -14.90 19.40 -11.44
C SER A 193 -14.79 19.40 -9.91
N LYS A 194 -14.95 20.58 -9.28
CA LYS A 194 -14.93 20.72 -7.82
C LYS A 194 -16.17 20.09 -7.18
N GLU A 195 -17.35 20.32 -7.76
CA GLU A 195 -18.62 19.75 -7.27
C GLU A 195 -18.64 18.23 -7.43
N VAL A 196 -18.17 17.71 -8.58
CA VAL A 196 -18.00 16.25 -8.78
C VAL A 196 -17.05 15.67 -7.73
N THR A 197 -15.94 16.37 -7.45
CA THR A 197 -14.98 15.93 -6.42
C THR A 197 -15.62 15.86 -5.04
N MET A 198 -16.38 16.87 -4.64
CA MET A 198 -17.08 16.89 -3.35
C MET A 198 -18.12 15.78 -3.26
N ALA A 199 -18.97 15.64 -4.28
CA ALA A 199 -20.00 14.60 -4.32
C ALA A 199 -19.41 13.17 -4.22
N MET A 200 -18.27 12.92 -4.86
CA MET A 200 -17.61 11.61 -4.77
C MET A 200 -16.91 11.38 -3.43
N ARG A 201 -16.53 12.42 -2.70
CA ARG A 201 -16.03 12.29 -1.32
C ARG A 201 -17.17 12.00 -0.35
N ASP A 202 -18.27 12.72 -0.49
CA ASP A 202 -19.48 12.53 0.32
C ASP A 202 -20.04 11.11 0.13
N LEU A 203 -20.02 10.58 -1.10
CA LEU A 203 -20.36 9.18 -1.35
C LEU A 203 -19.42 8.24 -0.57
N GLY A 204 -18.11 8.51 -0.54
CA GLY A 204 -17.15 7.68 0.18
C GLY A 204 -17.45 7.62 1.68
N ILE A 205 -17.76 8.76 2.27
CA ILE A 205 -18.15 8.89 3.69
C ILE A 205 -19.48 8.16 3.97
N GLN A 206 -20.43 8.18 3.04
CA GLN A 206 -21.71 7.47 3.20
C GLN A 206 -21.57 5.95 3.07
N ARG A 207 -20.65 5.48 2.22
CA ARG A 207 -20.46 4.05 1.93
C ARG A 207 -19.52 3.37 2.91
N PHE A 208 -18.55 4.10 3.45
CA PHE A 208 -17.63 3.58 4.46
C PHE A 208 -18.03 4.07 5.85
N ASP A 209 -18.36 3.12 6.74
CA ASP A 209 -18.47 3.41 8.17
C ASP A 209 -17.07 3.67 8.74
N ASP A 210 -16.68 4.93 8.74
CA ASP A 210 -15.43 5.40 9.34
C ASP A 210 -15.64 5.88 10.78
N CYS A 211 -16.79 5.63 11.42
CA CYS A 211 -17.09 6.17 12.75
C CYS A 211 -16.01 5.80 13.78
N ASN A 212 -15.48 4.58 13.73
CA ASN A 212 -14.38 4.15 14.60
C ASN A 212 -13.07 4.89 14.29
N THR A 213 -12.81 5.14 13.01
CA THR A 213 -11.63 5.84 12.52
C THR A 213 -11.70 7.34 12.83
N GLU A 214 -12.86 7.98 12.66
CA GLU A 214 -13.05 9.39 12.98
C GLU A 214 -13.01 9.61 14.49
N ARG A 215 -13.56 8.69 15.29
CA ARG A 215 -13.37 8.70 16.74
C ARG A 215 -11.90 8.59 17.11
N LEU A 216 -11.15 7.67 16.51
CA LEU A 216 -9.71 7.55 16.78
C LEU A 216 -8.95 8.80 16.31
N ARG A 217 -9.31 9.38 15.16
CA ARG A 217 -8.70 10.62 14.64
C ARG A 217 -8.96 11.81 15.56
N MET A 218 -10.18 11.95 16.09
CA MET A 218 -10.51 12.97 17.08
C MET A 218 -9.72 12.77 18.37
N THR A 219 -9.65 11.53 18.86
CA THR A 219 -8.80 11.17 20.02
C THR A 219 -7.33 11.51 19.76
N MET A 220 -6.75 11.12 18.62
CA MET A 220 -5.36 11.42 18.27
C MET A 220 -5.06 12.93 18.21
N LYS A 221 -6.00 13.73 17.68
CA LYS A 221 -5.90 15.20 17.66
C LYS A 221 -5.99 15.82 19.05
N GLU A 222 -6.89 15.32 19.91
CA GLU A 222 -7.02 15.77 21.30
C GLU A 222 -5.74 15.51 22.10
N TYR A 223 -5.05 14.40 21.84
CA TYR A 223 -3.82 14.00 22.54
C TYR A 223 -2.52 14.50 21.88
N LYS A 224 -2.57 15.29 20.80
CA LYS A 224 -1.38 15.70 20.02
C LYS A 224 -0.46 14.52 19.65
N MET A 225 -1.06 13.37 19.31
CA MET A 225 -0.31 12.12 19.04
C MET A 225 0.58 12.19 17.80
N ASP A 226 0.41 13.22 16.94
CA ASP A 226 1.33 13.50 15.84
C ASP A 226 2.78 13.72 16.33
N ASP A 227 2.97 14.20 17.57
CA ASP A 227 4.28 14.36 18.21
C ASP A 227 4.80 13.06 18.88
N VAL A 228 3.96 12.02 19.00
CA VAL A 228 4.20 10.82 19.84
C VAL A 228 4.42 9.54 19.02
N LEU A 229 4.09 9.50 17.73
CA LEU A 229 4.30 8.33 16.85
C LEU A 229 5.77 8.08 16.46
N ASN A 230 6.70 8.25 17.40
CA ASN A 230 8.05 7.72 17.34
C ASN A 230 8.03 6.21 17.65
N PHE A 231 7.39 5.44 16.77
CA PHE A 231 7.41 3.98 16.84
C PHE A 231 8.84 3.48 16.61
N ASN A 232 9.42 2.81 17.61
CA ASN A 232 10.73 2.20 17.48
C ASN A 232 10.58 0.71 17.11
N PRO A 233 10.73 0.31 15.83
CA PRO A 233 10.53 -1.07 15.39
C PRO A 233 11.50 -2.09 16.01
N SER A 234 12.53 -1.65 16.76
CA SER A 234 13.41 -2.56 17.49
C SER A 234 12.78 -3.13 18.77
N CYS A 235 11.62 -2.63 19.22
CA CYS A 235 10.91 -3.16 20.38
C CYS A 235 10.13 -4.46 20.08
N ILE A 236 9.92 -4.81 18.80
CA ILE A 236 9.24 -6.04 18.41
C ILE A 236 10.24 -7.19 18.34
N ASN A 237 9.91 -8.30 19.02
CA ASN A 237 10.58 -9.57 18.79
C ASN A 237 10.08 -10.18 17.48
N TRP A 238 10.73 -9.80 16.38
CA TRP A 238 10.30 -10.14 15.02
C TRP A 238 10.33 -11.64 14.72
N GLU A 239 11.25 -12.38 15.35
CA GLU A 239 11.37 -13.83 15.13
C GLU A 239 10.16 -14.56 15.73
N ASP A 240 9.81 -14.23 16.98
CA ASP A 240 8.64 -14.80 17.65
C ASP A 240 7.34 -14.45 16.93
N TYR A 241 7.18 -13.16 16.56
CA TYR A 241 6.01 -12.70 15.82
C TYR A 241 5.84 -13.42 14.48
N LEU A 242 6.92 -13.61 13.72
CA LEU A 242 6.86 -14.28 12.42
C LEU A 242 6.54 -15.77 12.57
N LEU A 243 7.20 -16.46 13.50
CA LEU A 243 7.11 -17.92 13.64
C LEU A 243 5.81 -18.37 14.31
N HIS A 244 5.29 -17.62 15.27
CA HIS A 244 4.19 -18.08 16.11
C HIS A 244 2.86 -17.38 15.81
N THR A 245 2.90 -16.20 15.22
CA THR A 245 1.68 -15.41 14.94
C THR A 245 1.45 -15.29 13.43
N HIS A 246 2.44 -14.80 12.68
CA HIS A 246 2.24 -14.44 11.27
C HIS A 246 2.17 -15.68 10.36
N ILE A 247 3.21 -16.52 10.33
CA ILE A 247 3.27 -17.69 9.44
C ILE A 247 2.14 -18.70 9.75
N PRO A 248 1.87 -19.08 11.01
CA PRO A 248 0.76 -19.97 11.32
C PRO A 248 -0.60 -19.37 10.96
N GLY A 249 -0.78 -18.06 11.18
CA GLY A 249 -2.01 -17.35 10.80
C GLY A 249 -2.25 -17.33 9.29
N VAL A 250 -1.19 -17.29 8.48
CA VAL A 250 -1.24 -17.39 7.02
C VAL A 250 -1.51 -18.83 6.57
N VAL A 251 -0.79 -19.81 7.12
CA VAL A 251 -0.92 -21.23 6.76
C VAL A 251 -2.32 -21.76 7.07
N LYS A 252 -2.90 -21.37 8.22
CA LYS A 252 -4.25 -21.78 8.63
C LYS A 252 -5.37 -21.22 7.74
N ARG A 253 -5.06 -20.25 6.86
CA ARG A 253 -6.03 -19.59 5.97
C ARG A 253 -5.83 -19.97 4.49
N LEU A 254 -4.78 -20.73 4.16
CA LEU A 254 -4.47 -21.21 2.81
C LEU A 254 -4.70 -22.72 2.63
N ALA A 255 -4.99 -23.45 3.71
CA ALA A 255 -5.44 -24.84 3.70
C ALA A 255 -6.97 -24.91 3.71
#